data_AF-A0A939DV37-F1
#
_entry.id   AF-A0A939DV37-F1
#
_cell.length_a   1.000
_cell.length_b   1.000
_cell.length_c   1.000
_cell.angle_alpha   90.00
_cell.angle_beta   90.00
_cell.angle_gamma   90.00
#
_symmetry.space_group_name_H-M   'P 1'
#
loop_
_entity.id
_entity.type
_entity.pdbx_description
1 polymer ?
#
loop_
_entity_poly.entity_id
_entity_poly.type
_entity_poly.pdbx_seq_one_letter_code
_entity_poly.pdbx_strand_id
1 'polypeptide(L)'
;MARRPAPPSSSPHSDEPRPQHAPRTPASAPSSRRTRTRTRLADRAVDVREWASGIRLSAFAAIMLSLVVLGTWVLVPTIGTYLDQRQKIAALEHSVQLTEEQIAELEREQARWDDPVYITTQARERLYYVRPGQVPYLVDFDLDPADLPPAQQEVSEELQQRGADWMPHLLRSMTAAGLAQTAVGTPAR
;
A
#
# COMPACT_ATOMS: atom_id res chain seq x y z
N MET A 1 -32.73 -18.71 15.25
CA MET A 1 -31.98 -19.67 16.10
C MET A 1 -30.87 -20.25 15.23
N ALA A 2 -29.56 -20.27 15.50
CA ALA A 2 -28.68 -20.00 16.63
C ALA A 2 -27.30 -19.60 16.03
N ARG A 3 -26.53 -18.62 16.55
CA ARG A 3 -25.41 -18.77 17.53
C ARG A 3 -24.61 -20.07 17.33
N ARG A 4 -23.27 -20.16 17.29
CA ARG A 4 -22.09 -19.33 17.66
C ARG A 4 -20.84 -20.09 17.13
N PRO A 5 -19.62 -19.52 17.20
CA PRO A 5 -18.38 -19.97 16.55
C PRO A 5 -17.51 -20.93 17.41
N ALA A 6 -16.43 -21.46 16.82
CA ALA A 6 -15.36 -22.17 17.52
C ALA A 6 -13.98 -21.47 17.33
N PRO A 7 -13.12 -21.39 18.38
CA PRO A 7 -11.85 -20.63 18.40
C PRO A 7 -10.59 -21.48 18.08
N PRO A 8 -9.41 -20.85 17.88
CA PRO A 8 -8.13 -21.54 17.73
C PRO A 8 -7.46 -21.88 19.08
N SER A 9 -6.92 -23.09 19.18
CA SER A 9 -6.13 -23.58 20.32
C SER A 9 -4.71 -23.04 20.25
N SER A 10 -4.32 -22.26 21.26
CA SER A 10 -2.93 -21.87 21.53
C SER A 10 -2.46 -22.63 22.77
N SER A 11 -1.37 -23.38 22.66
CA SER A 11 -0.73 -24.07 23.78
C SER A 11 0.66 -23.47 24.02
N PRO A 12 0.91 -22.83 25.18
CA PRO A 12 2.24 -22.73 25.74
C PRO A 12 2.32 -23.66 26.96
N HIS A 13 3.10 -24.74 26.84
CA HIS A 13 3.43 -25.59 27.97
C HIS A 13 4.69 -25.03 28.62
N SER A 14 4.55 -24.49 29.83
CA SER A 14 5.63 -24.12 30.72
C SER A 14 5.27 -24.65 32.09
N ASP A 15 5.89 -25.76 32.46
CA ASP A 15 6.04 -26.19 33.85
C ASP A 15 7.06 -27.32 33.84
N GLU A 16 8.22 -27.12 34.47
CA GLU A 16 8.60 -27.96 35.61
C GLU A 16 9.86 -27.39 36.30
N PRO A 17 9.79 -27.10 37.60
CA PRO A 17 10.96 -26.85 38.45
C PRO A 17 11.33 -28.12 39.22
N ARG A 18 12.62 -28.40 39.38
CA ARG A 18 13.07 -29.33 40.43
C ARG A 18 14.42 -28.93 41.04
N PRO A 19 14.61 -29.09 42.38
CA PRO A 19 15.56 -28.27 43.11
C PRO A 19 16.71 -29.09 43.76
N GLN A 20 17.64 -28.33 44.35
CA GLN A 20 18.56 -28.67 45.45
C GLN A 20 19.84 -29.46 45.14
N HIS A 21 21.00 -28.81 45.34
CA HIS A 21 22.00 -29.27 46.30
C HIS A 21 22.78 -28.09 46.89
N ALA A 22 22.99 -28.16 48.20
CA ALA A 22 23.50 -27.14 49.11
C ALA A 22 25.04 -26.97 49.08
N PRO A 23 25.60 -25.91 49.71
CA PRO A 23 27.00 -25.51 49.55
C PRO A 23 27.93 -26.11 50.60
N ARG A 24 29.19 -26.34 50.24
CA ARG A 24 30.31 -26.56 51.17
C ARG A 24 31.58 -25.88 50.69
N THR A 25 31.96 -24.81 51.38
CA THR A 25 33.33 -24.26 51.55
C THR A 25 34.13 -25.13 52.55
N PRO A 26 35.47 -25.02 52.75
CA PRO A 26 36.34 -23.87 52.45
C PRO A 26 37.78 -24.15 51.92
N ALA A 27 38.42 -23.05 51.51
CA ALA A 27 39.83 -22.65 51.68
C ALA A 27 40.97 -23.63 51.35
N SER A 28 41.81 -23.25 50.37
CA SER A 28 43.20 -22.82 50.63
C SER A 28 43.87 -22.34 49.34
N ALA A 29 44.36 -21.09 49.37
CA ALA A 29 45.41 -20.61 48.49
C ALA A 29 46.78 -21.09 49.04
N PRO A 30 47.85 -21.10 48.22
CA PRO A 30 48.62 -19.86 48.17
C PRO A 30 49.11 -19.44 46.77
N SER A 31 49.28 -18.13 46.71
CA SER A 31 49.89 -17.30 45.69
C SER A 31 51.23 -17.82 45.17
N SER A 32 51.36 -17.90 43.83
CA SER A 32 52.66 -17.84 43.18
C SER A 32 52.61 -17.02 41.88
N ARG A 33 53.21 -15.83 41.98
CA ARG A 33 54.12 -15.25 40.98
C ARG A 33 53.52 -14.83 39.63
N ARG A 34 53.03 -13.59 39.65
CA ARG A 34 53.21 -12.51 38.65
C ARG A 34 53.92 -12.91 37.34
N THR A 35 53.15 -12.98 36.26
CA THR A 35 53.65 -12.69 34.91
C THR A 35 52.72 -11.63 34.31
N ARG A 36 53.29 -10.47 34.03
CA ARG A 36 52.60 -9.31 33.46
C ARG A 36 52.37 -9.58 31.97
N THR A 37 51.27 -10.19 31.62
CA THR A 37 50.84 -10.30 30.22
C THR A 37 50.21 -8.97 29.81
N ARG A 38 50.92 -8.23 28.95
CA ARG A 38 50.33 -7.15 28.16
C ARG A 38 49.16 -7.75 27.38
N THR A 39 47.94 -7.39 27.74
CA THR A 39 46.77 -7.63 26.90
C THR A 39 46.91 -6.77 25.66
N ARG A 40 47.53 -7.31 24.60
CA ARG A 40 47.21 -6.85 23.24
C ARG A 40 45.71 -7.07 23.10
N LEU A 41 44.96 -5.99 22.92
CA LEU A 41 43.65 -6.04 22.30
C LEU A 41 43.87 -6.71 20.94
N ALA A 42 43.68 -8.03 20.90
CA ALA A 42 43.63 -8.76 19.67
C ALA A 42 42.31 -8.35 19.02
N ASP A 43 42.42 -7.56 17.96
CA ASP A 43 41.40 -7.49 16.92
C ASP A 43 40.97 -8.93 16.62
N ARG A 44 39.76 -9.27 17.04
CA ARG A 44 39.14 -10.54 16.65
C ARG A 44 38.52 -10.30 15.28
N ALA A 45 39.36 -9.92 14.32
CA ALA A 45 39.05 -10.11 12.92
C ALA A 45 38.79 -11.61 12.79
N VAL A 46 37.56 -11.97 12.40
CA VAL A 46 37.23 -13.36 12.08
C VAL A 46 38.16 -13.71 10.92
N ASP A 47 39.22 -14.44 11.22
CA ASP A 47 40.23 -14.79 10.26
C ASP A 47 39.63 -15.84 9.33
N VAL A 48 38.94 -15.35 8.29
CA VAL A 48 38.26 -16.17 7.28
C VAL A 48 39.24 -17.17 6.68
N ARG A 49 40.53 -16.83 6.67
CA ARG A 49 41.63 -17.67 6.20
C ARG A 49 41.95 -18.82 7.16
N GLU A 50 41.78 -18.64 8.46
CA GLU A 50 41.96 -19.68 9.48
C GLU A 50 40.72 -20.59 9.60
N TRP A 51 39.52 -20.02 9.44
CA TRP A 51 38.29 -20.81 9.26
C TRP A 51 38.33 -21.64 7.97
N ALA A 52 38.82 -21.06 6.88
CA ALA A 52 38.97 -21.75 5.60
C ALA A 52 40.12 -22.77 5.58
N SER A 53 41.19 -22.57 6.36
CA SER A 53 42.31 -23.51 6.44
C SER A 53 42.00 -24.76 7.28
N GLY A 54 40.99 -24.69 8.15
CA GLY A 54 40.41 -25.84 8.86
C GLY A 54 39.53 -26.74 7.99
N ILE A 55 39.17 -26.29 6.79
CA ILE A 55 38.47 -27.10 5.78
C ILE A 55 39.51 -28.05 5.20
N ARG A 56 39.66 -29.21 5.85
CA ARG A 56 40.29 -30.36 5.21
C ARG A 56 39.59 -30.53 3.87
N LEU A 57 40.29 -30.28 2.76
CA LEU A 57 39.80 -30.50 1.39
C LEU A 57 39.55 -32.01 1.21
N SER A 58 38.51 -32.51 1.84
CA SER A 58 37.97 -33.82 1.57
C SER A 58 37.23 -33.70 0.24
N ALA A 59 37.41 -34.69 -0.64
CA ALA A 59 36.65 -34.77 -1.88
C ALA A 59 35.13 -34.64 -1.62
N PHE A 60 34.67 -35.12 -0.46
CA PHE A 60 33.30 -34.96 0.02
C PHE A 60 32.88 -33.49 0.19
N ALA A 61 33.69 -32.66 0.85
CA ALA A 61 33.40 -31.23 1.02
C ALA A 61 33.35 -30.50 -0.33
N ALA A 62 34.25 -30.85 -1.26
CA ALA A 62 34.25 -30.31 -2.62
C ALA A 62 32.98 -30.71 -3.40
N ILE A 63 32.53 -31.96 -3.28
CA ILE A 63 31.30 -32.46 -3.90
C ILE A 63 30.07 -31.75 -3.31
N MET A 64 29.98 -31.61 -1.99
CA MET A 64 28.88 -30.89 -1.33
C MET A 64 28.80 -29.43 -1.75
N LEU A 65 29.95 -28.73 -1.78
CA LEU A 65 29.99 -27.35 -2.22
C LEU A 65 29.58 -27.22 -3.70
N SER A 66 30.04 -28.15 -4.54
CA SER A 66 29.65 -28.20 -5.96
C SER A 66 28.14 -28.40 -6.13
N LEU A 67 27.53 -29.29 -5.35
CA LEU A 67 26.07 -29.52 -5.36
C LEU A 67 25.29 -28.28 -4.93
N VAL A 68 25.74 -27.57 -3.89
CA VAL A 68 25.09 -26.32 -3.45
C VAL A 68 25.19 -25.24 -4.52
N VAL A 69 26.36 -25.07 -5.12
CA VAL A 69 26.57 -24.08 -6.20
C VAL A 69 25.70 -24.44 -7.41
N LEU A 70 25.70 -25.70 -7.84
CA LEU A 70 24.91 -26.15 -8.98
C LEU A 70 23.41 -26.03 -8.71
N GLY A 71 22.96 -26.40 -7.51
CA GLY A 71 21.57 -26.24 -7.07
C GLY A 71 21.13 -24.78 -7.05
N THR A 72 21.98 -23.88 -6.53
CA THR A 72 21.72 -22.44 -6.51
C THR A 72 21.69 -21.85 -7.92
N TRP A 73 22.63 -22.25 -8.78
CA TRP A 73 22.67 -21.81 -10.18
C TRP A 73 21.38 -22.15 -10.93
N VAL A 74 20.80 -23.33 -10.69
CA VAL A 74 19.54 -23.75 -11.32
C VAL A 74 18.33 -23.02 -10.76
N LEU A 75 18.32 -22.71 -9.45
CA LEU A 75 17.14 -22.18 -8.77
C LEU A 75 17.00 -20.65 -8.87
N VAL A 76 18.10 -19.91 -8.94
CA VAL A 76 18.11 -18.44 -9.02
C VAL A 76 17.31 -17.89 -10.21
N PRO A 77 17.44 -18.42 -11.46
CA PRO A 77 16.66 -17.94 -12.60
C PRO A 77 15.14 -18.09 -12.41
N THR A 78 14.70 -19.13 -11.69
CA THR A 78 13.27 -19.46 -11.51
C THR A 78 12.52 -18.45 -10.64
N ILE A 79 13.20 -17.84 -9.67
CA ILE A 79 12.55 -16.87 -8.77
C ILE A 79 12.16 -15.61 -9.54
N GLY A 80 13.05 -15.12 -10.41
CA GLY A 80 12.79 -13.95 -11.25
C GLY A 80 11.65 -14.17 -12.24
N THR A 81 11.62 -15.34 -12.90
CA THR A 81 10.56 -15.67 -13.87
C THR A 81 9.20 -15.85 -13.21
N TYR A 82 9.15 -16.43 -12.00
CA TYR A 82 7.89 -16.57 -11.27
C TYR A 82 7.29 -15.21 -10.88
N LEU A 83 8.12 -14.27 -10.41
CA LEU A 83 7.65 -12.91 -10.08
C LEU A 83 7.16 -12.16 -11.32
N ASP A 84 7.90 -12.24 -12.43
CA ASP A 84 7.50 -11.67 -13.72
C ASP A 84 6.18 -12.28 -14.23
N GLN A 85 6.00 -13.61 -14.13
CA GLN A 85 4.73 -14.26 -14.45
C GLN A 85 3.58 -13.77 -13.59
N ARG A 86 3.78 -13.58 -12.28
CA ARG A 86 2.75 -13.05 -11.38
C ARG A 86 2.35 -11.61 -11.73
N GLN A 87 3.32 -10.77 -12.06
CA GLN A 87 3.05 -9.40 -12.52
C GLN A 87 2.32 -9.38 -13.85
N LYS A 88 2.71 -10.25 -14.80
CA LYS A 88 2.02 -10.40 -16.08
C LYS A 88 0.56 -10.83 -15.88
N ILE A 89 0.30 -11.83 -15.05
CA ILE A 89 -1.06 -12.28 -14.75
C ILE A 89 -1.90 -11.13 -14.18
N ALA A 90 -1.38 -10.42 -13.16
CA ALA A 90 -2.09 -9.29 -12.55
C ALA A 90 -2.36 -8.16 -13.57
N ALA A 91 -1.38 -7.85 -14.43
CA ALA A 91 -1.55 -6.84 -15.48
C ALA A 91 -2.58 -7.27 -16.54
N LEU A 92 -2.57 -8.54 -16.94
CA LEU A 92 -3.55 -9.08 -17.89
C LEU A 92 -4.96 -9.08 -17.29
N GLU A 93 -5.12 -9.54 -16.06
CA GLU A 93 -6.41 -9.51 -15.35
C GLU A 93 -6.97 -8.09 -15.28
N HIS A 94 -6.13 -7.10 -14.93
CA HIS A 94 -6.52 -5.70 -14.92
C HIS A 94 -6.90 -5.19 -16.32
N SER A 95 -6.17 -5.60 -17.37
CA SER A 95 -6.50 -5.20 -18.75
C SER A 95 -7.84 -5.78 -19.23
N VAL A 96 -8.18 -7.00 -18.81
CA VAL A 96 -9.46 -7.64 -19.12
C VAL A 96 -10.59 -6.87 -18.43
N GLN A 97 -10.45 -6.57 -17.14
CA GLN A 97 -11.44 -5.79 -16.39
C GLN A 97 -11.68 -4.41 -17.02
N LEU A 98 -10.61 -3.66 -17.35
CA LEU A 98 -10.74 -2.37 -18.02
C LEU A 98 -11.43 -2.48 -19.39
N THR A 99 -11.19 -3.56 -20.12
CA THR A 99 -11.80 -3.77 -21.45
C THR A 99 -13.28 -4.11 -21.31
N GLU A 100 -13.64 -4.95 -20.34
CA GLU A 100 -15.03 -5.27 -20.01
C GLU A 100 -15.82 -4.04 -19.57
N GLU A 101 -15.22 -3.17 -18.75
CA GLU A 101 -15.83 -1.89 -18.35
C GLU A 101 -16.05 -0.95 -19.54
N GLN A 102 -15.08 -0.86 -20.45
CA GLN A 102 -15.20 -0.07 -21.69
C GLN A 102 -16.30 -0.62 -22.60
N ILE A 103 -16.37 -1.94 -22.77
CA ILE A 103 -17.44 -2.57 -23.56
C ILE A 103 -18.79 -2.24 -22.93
N ALA A 104 -18.93 -2.38 -21.62
CA ALA A 104 -20.19 -2.08 -20.93
C ALA A 104 -20.59 -0.60 -21.07
N GLU A 105 -19.64 0.33 -21.07
CA GLU A 105 -19.95 1.75 -21.30
C GLU A 105 -20.34 2.02 -22.75
N LEU A 106 -19.63 1.44 -23.72
CA LEU A 106 -19.96 1.58 -25.14
C LEU A 106 -21.33 0.96 -25.47
N GLU A 107 -21.69 -0.15 -24.85
CA GLU A 107 -23.03 -0.74 -24.97
C GLU A 107 -24.12 0.17 -24.40
N ARG A 108 -23.85 0.84 -23.25
CA ARG A 108 -24.78 1.84 -22.70
C ARG A 108 -24.88 3.08 -23.58
N GLU A 109 -23.79 3.54 -24.16
CA GLU A 109 -23.81 4.62 -25.15
C GLU A 109 -24.63 4.21 -26.37
N GLN A 110 -24.38 3.03 -26.93
CA GLN A 110 -25.12 2.52 -28.07
C GLN A 110 -26.62 2.47 -27.78
N ALA A 111 -27.03 1.90 -26.65
CA ALA A 111 -28.43 1.83 -26.25
C ALA A 111 -29.07 3.22 -26.08
N ARG A 112 -28.31 4.22 -25.61
CA ARG A 112 -28.77 5.62 -25.56
C ARG A 112 -28.94 6.20 -26.96
N TRP A 113 -28.00 5.96 -27.86
CA TRP A 113 -28.07 6.44 -29.24
C TRP A 113 -29.17 5.76 -30.06
N ASP A 114 -29.60 4.55 -29.71
CA ASP A 114 -30.72 3.85 -30.35
C ASP A 114 -32.09 4.47 -30.01
N ASP A 115 -32.19 5.28 -28.94
CA ASP A 115 -33.42 5.99 -28.58
C ASP A 115 -33.62 7.24 -29.47
N PRO A 116 -34.68 7.30 -30.30
CA PRO A 116 -34.95 8.47 -31.14
C PRO A 116 -35.14 9.76 -30.34
N VAL A 117 -35.63 9.68 -29.10
CA VAL A 117 -35.80 10.86 -28.23
C VAL A 117 -34.42 11.44 -27.86
N TYR A 118 -33.46 10.59 -27.54
CA TYR A 118 -32.09 11.00 -27.23
C TYR A 118 -31.42 11.67 -28.44
N ILE A 119 -31.52 11.06 -29.63
CA ILE A 119 -30.99 11.65 -30.88
C ILE A 119 -31.59 13.04 -31.12
N THR A 120 -32.91 13.18 -31.03
CA THR A 120 -33.57 14.47 -31.33
C THR A 120 -33.19 15.57 -30.33
N THR A 121 -32.97 15.20 -29.07
CA THR A 121 -32.50 16.12 -28.03
C THR A 121 -31.05 16.55 -28.31
N GLN A 122 -30.13 15.60 -28.56
CA GLN A 122 -28.73 15.91 -28.88
C GLN A 122 -28.59 16.75 -30.16
N ALA A 123 -29.37 16.44 -31.20
CA ALA A 123 -29.38 17.21 -32.43
C ALA A 123 -29.89 18.64 -32.23
N ARG A 124 -30.88 18.85 -31.36
CA ARG A 124 -31.37 20.20 -31.03
C ARG A 124 -30.35 20.98 -30.21
N GLU A 125 -29.75 20.38 -29.19
CA GLU A 125 -28.80 21.04 -28.29
C GLU A 125 -27.49 21.40 -29.00
N ARG A 126 -26.97 20.51 -29.85
CA ARG A 126 -25.66 20.71 -30.51
C ARG A 126 -25.74 21.30 -31.90
N LEU A 127 -26.76 20.96 -32.68
CA LEU A 127 -26.87 21.31 -34.10
C LEU A 127 -28.06 22.25 -34.38
N TYR A 128 -28.81 22.65 -33.35
CA TYR A 128 -30.00 23.50 -33.48
C TYR A 128 -31.05 22.96 -34.46
N TYR A 129 -31.09 21.63 -34.65
CA TYR A 129 -32.08 21.00 -35.52
C TYR A 129 -33.48 21.00 -34.89
N VAL A 130 -34.48 21.20 -35.73
CA VAL A 130 -35.89 21.26 -35.38
C VAL A 130 -36.69 20.26 -36.20
N ARG A 131 -37.81 19.80 -35.65
CA ARG A 131 -38.75 18.97 -36.43
C ARG A 131 -39.43 19.82 -37.50
N PRO A 132 -39.81 19.24 -38.66
CA PRO A 132 -40.57 19.98 -39.66
C PRO A 132 -41.82 20.61 -39.03
N GLY A 133 -42.01 21.91 -39.24
CA GLY A 133 -43.11 22.70 -38.67
C GLY A 133 -42.82 23.39 -37.32
N GLN A 134 -41.63 23.20 -36.73
CA GLN A 134 -41.19 23.94 -35.55
C GLN A 134 -40.32 25.15 -35.94
N VAL A 135 -40.46 26.27 -35.23
CA VAL A 135 -39.68 27.50 -35.45
C VAL A 135 -38.61 27.61 -34.36
N PRO A 136 -37.30 27.63 -34.69
CA PRO A 136 -36.25 27.85 -33.70
C PRO A 136 -36.23 29.31 -33.27
N TYR A 137 -36.18 29.56 -31.95
CA TYR A 137 -35.94 30.88 -31.38
C TYR A 137 -34.51 30.93 -30.86
N LEU A 138 -33.71 31.88 -31.37
CA LEU A 138 -32.43 32.22 -30.78
C LEU A 138 -32.64 33.48 -29.95
N VAL A 139 -32.27 33.43 -28.67
CA VAL A 139 -32.27 34.61 -27.81
C VAL A 139 -30.94 35.30 -28.05
N ASP A 140 -30.97 36.38 -28.84
CA ASP A 140 -29.86 37.32 -28.90
C ASP A 140 -30.02 38.30 -27.74
N PHE A 141 -29.04 38.32 -26.84
CA PHE A 141 -29.04 39.25 -25.71
C PHE A 141 -28.45 40.59 -26.17
N ASP A 142 -29.13 41.25 -27.10
CA ASP A 142 -28.88 42.64 -27.49
C ASP A 142 -29.55 43.58 -26.46
N LEU A 143 -29.10 43.48 -25.21
CA LEU A 143 -29.48 44.42 -24.16
C LEU A 143 -28.51 45.59 -24.18
N ASP A 144 -29.03 46.80 -23.94
CA ASP A 144 -28.19 47.97 -23.66
C ASP A 144 -27.24 47.59 -22.51
N PRO A 145 -25.94 47.92 -22.57
CA PRO A 145 -25.00 47.64 -21.48
C PRO A 145 -25.48 48.16 -20.11
N ALA A 146 -26.39 49.12 -20.07
CA ALA A 146 -27.06 49.58 -18.85
C ALA A 146 -28.04 48.58 -18.22
N ASP A 147 -28.62 47.67 -19.01
CA ASP A 147 -29.61 46.67 -18.59
C ASP A 147 -29.01 45.27 -18.35
N LEU A 148 -27.71 45.09 -18.65
CA LEU A 148 -26.99 43.87 -18.30
C LEU A 148 -26.83 43.77 -16.78
N PRO A 149 -27.04 42.57 -16.18
CA PRO A 149 -26.60 42.34 -14.81
C PRO A 149 -25.13 42.74 -14.68
N PRO A 150 -24.71 43.36 -13.55
CA PRO A 150 -23.31 43.71 -13.37
C PRO A 150 -22.47 42.45 -13.63
N ALA A 151 -21.56 42.54 -14.61
CA ALA A 151 -20.66 41.45 -14.95
C ALA A 151 -20.05 40.91 -13.66
N GLN A 152 -20.00 39.58 -13.50
CA GLN A 152 -19.30 38.99 -12.36
C GLN A 152 -17.94 39.66 -12.26
N GLN A 153 -17.70 40.30 -11.11
CA GLN A 153 -16.50 41.11 -10.86
C GLN A 153 -15.30 40.36 -11.42
N GLU A 154 -14.55 41.02 -12.31
CA GLU A 154 -13.33 40.45 -12.88
C GLU A 154 -12.50 39.87 -11.74
N VAL A 155 -12.29 38.56 -11.79
CA VAL A 155 -11.52 37.85 -10.77
C VAL A 155 -10.15 38.52 -10.76
N SER A 156 -9.84 39.21 -9.66
CA SER A 156 -8.59 39.95 -9.56
C SER A 156 -7.43 39.00 -9.84
N GLU A 157 -6.57 39.35 -10.81
CA GLU A 157 -5.32 38.62 -11.08
C GLU A 157 -4.38 38.63 -9.87
N GLU A 158 -4.64 39.52 -8.91
CA GLU A 158 -4.05 39.48 -7.59
C GLU A 158 -4.55 38.23 -6.85
N LEU A 159 -3.77 37.16 -6.96
CA LEU A 159 -3.85 36.00 -6.10
C LEU A 159 -3.70 36.45 -4.65
N GLN A 160 -4.83 36.66 -3.99
CA GLN A 160 -4.86 36.90 -2.56
C GLN A 160 -4.41 35.60 -1.89
N GLN A 161 -3.12 35.52 -1.59
CA GLN A 161 -2.46 34.38 -0.98
C GLN A 161 -2.96 34.29 0.47
N ARG A 162 -4.18 33.81 0.64
CA ARG A 162 -4.73 33.42 1.93
C ARG A 162 -3.82 32.30 2.39
N GLY A 163 -3.08 32.52 3.48
CA GLY A 163 -2.18 31.53 4.10
C GLY A 163 -2.97 30.32 4.57
N ALA A 164 -3.39 29.49 3.62
CA ALA A 164 -4.07 28.24 3.86
C ALA A 164 -2.98 27.23 4.13
N ASP A 165 -2.54 27.17 5.38
CA ASP A 165 -1.68 26.11 5.85
C ASP A 165 -2.52 24.82 5.86
N TRP A 166 -2.54 24.12 4.73
CA TRP A 166 -3.35 22.92 4.49
C TRP A 166 -3.05 21.82 5.51
N MET A 167 -1.80 21.75 5.97
CA MET A 167 -1.34 20.73 6.91
C MET A 167 -1.97 20.90 8.31
N PRO A 168 -1.89 22.08 8.96
CA PRO A 168 -2.68 22.38 10.15
C PRO A 168 -4.19 22.19 9.97
N HIS A 169 -4.75 22.59 8.83
CA HIS A 169 -6.18 22.47 8.56
C HIS A 169 -6.65 21.01 8.45
N LEU A 170 -5.86 20.15 7.80
CA LEU A 170 -6.15 18.73 7.67
C LEU A 170 -5.99 18.01 9.01
N LEU A 171 -4.96 18.34 9.78
CA LEU A 171 -4.80 17.79 11.13
C LEU A 171 -5.94 18.21 12.05
N ARG A 172 -6.41 19.47 11.93
CA ARG A 172 -7.57 19.96 12.67
C ARG A 172 -8.86 19.28 12.24
N SER A 173 -9.08 19.03 10.96
CA SER A 173 -10.29 18.34 10.50
C SER A 173 -10.31 16.88 10.95
N MET A 174 -9.17 16.18 10.90
CA MET A 174 -9.06 14.81 11.37
C MET A 174 -9.27 14.71 12.90
N THR A 175 -8.67 15.61 13.67
CA THR A 175 -8.87 15.64 15.13
C THR A 175 -10.28 16.07 15.52
N ALA A 176 -10.86 17.06 14.84
CA ALA A 176 -12.23 17.48 15.05
C ALA A 176 -13.22 16.36 14.70
N ALA A 177 -12.99 15.62 13.62
CA ALA A 177 -13.80 14.46 13.25
C ALA A 177 -13.67 13.32 14.28
N GLY A 178 -12.47 13.09 14.81
CA GLY A 178 -12.25 12.10 15.87
C GLY A 178 -12.87 12.48 17.22
N LEU A 179 -12.97 13.78 17.51
CA LEU A 179 -13.58 14.32 18.73
C LEU A 179 -15.06 14.67 18.56
N ALA A 180 -15.62 14.54 17.36
CA ALA A 180 -17.01 14.83 17.11
C ALA A 180 -17.86 13.84 17.90
N GLN A 181 -18.43 14.31 19.02
CA GLN A 181 -19.39 13.55 19.79
C GLN A 181 -20.63 13.37 18.92
N THR A 182 -20.85 12.15 18.41
CA THR A 182 -22.09 11.85 17.71
C THR A 182 -23.22 11.95 18.73
N ALA A 183 -24.05 12.99 18.59
CA ALA A 183 -25.28 13.10 19.36
C ALA A 183 -26.19 11.96 18.91
N VAL A 184 -26.12 10.82 19.60
CA VAL A 184 -27.10 9.75 19.48
C VAL A 184 -28.40 10.35 20.01
N GLY A 185 -29.31 10.66 19.07
CA GLY A 185 -30.65 11.13 19.39
C GLY A 185 -31.32 10.15 20.33
N THR A 186 -31.63 10.61 21.53
CA THR A 186 -32.44 9.85 22.47
C THR A 186 -33.85 9.75 21.88
N PRO A 187 -34.40 8.55 21.59
CA PRO A 187 -35.78 8.45 21.16
C PRO A 187 -36.67 8.88 22.32
N ALA A 188 -37.34 10.01 22.17
CA ALA A 188 -38.40 10.43 23.08
C ALA A 188 -39.54 9.40 23.01
N ARG A 189 -40.03 9.02 24.19
CA ARG A 189 -41.03 7.99 24.44
C ARG A 189 -42.43 8.59 24.47
#